data_AF-A0A8E4RAH3-F1
#
_entry.id   AF-A0A8E4RAH3-F1
#
_cell.length_a   1.000
_cell.length_b   1.000
_cell.length_c   1.000
_cell.angle_alpha   90.00
_cell.angle_beta   90.00
_cell.angle_gamma   90.00
#
_symmetry.space_group_name_H-M   'P 1'
#
loop_
_entity.id
_entity.type
_entity.pdbx_description
1 polymer ?
#
loop_
_entity_poly.entity_id
_entity_poly.type
_entity_poly.pdbx_seq_one_letter_code
_entity_poly.pdbx_strand_id
1 'polypeptide(L)'
;MSSNAAEQHGAVIADRHPRETSSTNTIDARDELILEGQAVPGAWVTVSFNGDPDDTDVFHLVLPADAKALGDTCSVECPLGKALVAAHIGETRRYVTESGRSMAITVLAVDRVNPKETAGR
;
A
#
# COMPACT_ATOMS: atom_id res chain seq x y z
N MET A 1 66.41 -21.85 38.22
CA MET A 1 65.30 -21.67 39.19
C MET A 1 64.59 -20.37 38.81
N SER A 2 63.25 -20.37 38.75
CA SER A 2 62.39 -19.16 38.72
C SER A 2 62.52 -18.22 37.49
N SER A 3 61.52 -17.42 37.09
CA SER A 3 60.05 -17.43 37.26
C SER A 3 59.40 -16.43 36.27
N ASN A 4 58.06 -16.37 36.22
CA ASN A 4 57.19 -15.46 35.45
C ASN A 4 57.17 -15.72 33.91
N ALA A 5 56.04 -15.88 33.21
CA ALA A 5 54.59 -15.73 33.46
C ALA A 5 54.01 -14.30 33.49
N ALA A 6 52.86 -14.11 32.83
CA ALA A 6 52.09 -12.86 32.59
C ALA A 6 52.83 -11.78 31.74
N GLU A 7 52.23 -10.99 30.84
CA GLU A 7 50.97 -11.05 30.03
C GLU A 7 51.12 -10.00 28.87
N GLN A 8 50.18 -9.40 28.12
CA GLN A 8 48.70 -9.31 28.08
C GLN A 8 48.20 -8.82 26.69
N HIS A 9 46.93 -9.07 26.31
CA HIS A 9 46.21 -8.52 25.13
C HIS A 9 46.80 -8.91 23.74
N GLY A 10 46.17 -8.72 22.56
CA GLY A 10 44.90 -8.12 22.10
C GLY A 10 45.14 -7.46 20.70
N ALA A 11 44.22 -7.40 19.74
CA ALA A 11 42.81 -7.80 19.69
C ALA A 11 42.39 -8.23 18.26
N VAL A 12 41.18 -8.78 18.11
CA VAL A 12 40.54 -9.09 16.81
C VAL A 12 40.01 -7.82 16.14
N ILE A 13 40.21 -7.70 14.82
CA ILE A 13 39.33 -6.94 13.93
C ILE A 13 39.20 -7.67 12.59
N ALA A 14 38.07 -8.37 12.43
CA ALA A 14 37.50 -8.69 11.13
C ALA A 14 36.67 -7.50 10.62
N ASP A 15 35.98 -7.72 9.49
CA ASP A 15 35.09 -6.80 8.79
C ASP A 15 35.72 -5.58 8.08
N ARG A 16 35.73 -5.68 6.75
CA ARG A 16 35.22 -4.63 5.88
C ARG A 16 34.40 -5.27 4.75
N HIS A 17 33.17 -5.68 5.05
CA HIS A 17 32.16 -5.60 3.99
C HIS A 17 31.99 -4.11 3.60
N PRO A 18 32.00 -3.77 2.29
CA PRO A 18 31.63 -2.43 1.89
C PRO A 18 30.17 -2.20 2.30
N ARG A 19 29.92 -1.16 3.10
CA ARG A 19 28.56 -0.71 3.38
C ARG A 19 28.01 -0.08 2.12
N GLU A 20 27.15 -0.80 1.41
CA GLU A 20 26.33 -0.24 0.34
C GLU A 20 25.23 0.64 0.95
N THR A 21 25.62 1.83 1.43
CA THR A 21 24.69 2.91 1.76
C THR A 21 24.12 3.52 0.47
N SER A 22 23.38 2.70 -0.29
CA SER A 22 22.59 3.19 -1.42
C SER A 22 21.34 3.86 -0.87
N SER A 23 21.49 5.13 -0.46
CA SER A 23 20.39 6.04 -0.16
C SER A 23 19.67 6.45 -1.44
N THR A 24 19.12 5.46 -2.14
CA THR A 24 18.40 5.61 -3.38
C THR A 24 17.02 6.17 -3.06
N ASN A 25 16.76 7.42 -3.44
CA ASN A 25 15.43 8.03 -3.37
C ASN A 25 14.55 7.49 -4.52
N THR A 26 14.44 6.17 -4.61
CA THR A 26 13.57 5.48 -5.56
C THR A 26 12.15 5.53 -4.99
N ILE A 27 11.28 6.29 -5.63
CA ILE A 27 9.83 6.11 -5.46
C ILE A 27 9.53 4.73 -6.06
N ASP A 28 8.91 3.81 -5.31
CA ASP A 28 8.50 2.52 -5.89
C ASP A 28 7.55 2.81 -7.06
N ALA A 29 7.63 2.07 -8.17
CA ALA A 29 6.77 2.32 -9.34
C ALA A 29 5.25 2.27 -9.01
N ARG A 30 4.85 1.53 -7.97
CA ARG A 30 3.49 1.59 -7.38
C ARG A 30 3.17 2.98 -6.82
N ASP A 31 4.09 3.56 -6.05
CA ASP A 31 3.90 4.84 -5.38
C ASP A 31 3.87 6.01 -6.38
N GLU A 32 4.57 5.87 -7.51
CA GLU A 32 4.47 6.78 -8.65
C GLU A 32 3.08 6.71 -9.31
N LEU A 33 2.58 5.49 -9.60
CA LEU A 33 1.21 5.30 -10.11
C LEU A 33 0.12 5.80 -9.15
N ILE A 34 0.33 5.67 -7.83
CA ILE A 34 -0.55 6.28 -6.80
C ILE A 34 -0.53 7.80 -6.89
N LEU A 35 0.64 8.42 -7.07
CA LEU A 35 0.80 9.87 -7.24
C LEU A 35 0.19 10.39 -8.57
N GLU A 36 0.18 9.57 -9.62
CA GLU A 36 -0.56 9.80 -10.87
C GLU A 36 -2.08 9.53 -10.74
N GLY A 37 -2.56 9.19 -9.54
CA GLY A 37 -3.97 8.96 -9.26
C GLY A 37 -4.53 7.65 -9.83
N GLN A 38 -3.69 6.65 -10.08
CA GLN A 38 -4.12 5.31 -10.54
C GLN A 38 -4.31 4.35 -9.37
N ALA A 39 -5.50 3.76 -9.27
CA ALA A 39 -5.80 2.75 -8.27
C ALA A 39 -5.07 1.42 -8.55
N VAL A 40 -4.10 1.09 -7.69
CA VAL A 40 -3.22 -0.08 -7.77
C VAL A 40 -3.15 -0.82 -6.41
N PRO A 41 -2.68 -2.09 -6.35
CA PRO A 41 -2.57 -2.83 -5.09
C PRO A 41 -1.64 -2.13 -4.10
N GLY A 42 -2.12 -1.88 -2.88
CA GLY A 42 -1.47 -1.07 -1.84
C GLY A 42 -1.95 0.38 -1.77
N ALA A 43 -2.85 0.82 -2.67
CA ALA A 43 -3.47 2.14 -2.61
C ALA A 43 -4.74 2.15 -1.74
N TRP A 44 -4.99 3.27 -1.07
CA TRP A 44 -6.29 3.60 -0.50
C TRP A 44 -7.08 4.38 -1.55
N VAL A 45 -8.33 3.99 -1.81
CA VAL A 45 -9.14 4.57 -2.89
C VAL A 45 -10.48 5.03 -2.32
N THR A 46 -10.74 6.33 -2.40
CA THR A 46 -12.03 6.92 -2.07
C THR A 46 -12.94 6.88 -3.29
N VAL A 47 -14.18 6.42 -3.13
CA VAL A 47 -15.19 6.39 -4.18
C VAL A 47 -16.48 7.09 -3.75
N SER A 48 -17.24 7.59 -4.73
CA SER A 48 -18.68 7.82 -4.62
C SER A 48 -19.46 6.70 -5.29
N PHE A 49 -20.61 6.32 -4.74
CA PHE A 49 -21.47 5.29 -5.32
C PHE A 49 -22.58 5.88 -6.20
N ASN A 50 -22.81 5.24 -7.35
CA ASN A 50 -23.92 5.50 -8.27
C ASN A 50 -24.09 6.95 -8.79
N GLY A 51 -23.12 7.82 -8.55
CA GLY A 51 -23.16 9.24 -8.91
C GLY A 51 -23.68 10.17 -7.81
N ASP A 52 -23.92 9.66 -6.60
CA ASP A 52 -24.21 10.45 -5.41
C ASP A 52 -22.87 10.87 -4.75
N PRO A 53 -22.57 12.18 -4.63
CA PRO A 53 -21.30 12.66 -4.09
C PRO A 53 -21.22 12.56 -2.55
N ASP A 54 -22.34 12.34 -1.86
CA ASP A 54 -22.38 12.20 -0.40
C ASP A 54 -22.31 10.72 0.04
N ASP A 55 -22.76 9.77 -0.81
CA ASP A 55 -22.59 8.32 -0.62
C ASP A 55 -21.17 7.86 -0.96
N THR A 56 -20.24 8.02 0.00
CA THR A 56 -18.80 7.75 -0.17
C THR A 56 -18.24 6.74 0.83
N ASP A 57 -17.22 5.98 0.41
CA ASP A 57 -16.39 5.16 1.30
C ASP A 57 -14.95 5.07 0.75
N VAL A 58 -14.02 4.57 1.58
CA VAL A 58 -12.60 4.45 1.29
C VAL A 58 -12.14 3.01 1.50
N PHE A 59 -11.53 2.42 0.47
CA PHE A 59 -11.06 1.04 0.46
C PHE A 59 -9.56 0.93 0.26
N HIS A 60 -8.88 0.08 1.04
CA HIS A 60 -7.51 -0.34 0.77
C HIS A 60 -7.54 -1.46 -0.28
N LEU A 61 -7.09 -1.18 -1.50
CA LEU A 61 -7.06 -2.15 -2.60
C LEU A 61 -5.89 -3.12 -2.41
N VAL A 62 -6.16 -4.42 -2.23
CA VAL A 62 -5.16 -5.41 -1.80
C VAL A 62 -5.16 -6.69 -2.65
N LEU A 63 -4.07 -7.44 -2.59
CA LEU A 63 -4.01 -8.79 -3.15
C LEU A 63 -4.89 -9.77 -2.33
N PRO A 64 -5.33 -10.90 -2.92
CA PRO A 64 -6.23 -11.84 -2.24
C PRO A 64 -5.69 -12.42 -0.94
N ALA A 65 -4.37 -12.54 -0.80
CA ALA A 65 -3.70 -13.05 0.39
C ALA A 65 -3.75 -12.07 1.59
N ASP A 66 -3.89 -10.77 1.33
CA ASP A 66 -3.90 -9.71 2.34
C ASP A 66 -5.32 -9.22 2.69
N ALA A 67 -6.32 -9.72 1.97
CA ALA A 67 -7.73 -9.37 2.14
C ALA A 67 -8.31 -9.95 3.44
N LYS A 68 -9.02 -9.11 4.19
CA LYS A 68 -9.66 -9.48 5.47
C LYS A 68 -11.16 -9.58 5.29
N ALA A 69 -11.79 -10.51 6.02
CA ALA A 69 -13.24 -10.69 6.01
C ALA A 69 -14.02 -9.54 6.69
N LEU A 70 -13.34 -8.64 7.40
CA LEU A 70 -13.88 -7.47 8.09
C LEU A 70 -12.89 -6.30 7.99
N GLY A 71 -13.41 -5.10 7.78
CA GLY A 71 -12.65 -3.86 7.61
C GLY A 71 -12.43 -3.46 6.14
N ASP A 72 -11.76 -2.32 5.95
CA ASP A 72 -11.71 -1.54 4.71
C ASP A 72 -10.93 -2.19 3.54
N THR A 73 -10.52 -3.47 3.63
CA THR A 73 -9.74 -4.14 2.58
C THR A 73 -10.61 -4.64 1.42
N CYS A 74 -10.31 -4.17 0.21
CA CYS A 74 -10.94 -4.63 -1.03
C CYS A 74 -9.97 -5.51 -1.83
N SER A 75 -10.27 -6.80 -2.00
CA SER A 75 -9.46 -7.68 -2.86
C SER A 75 -9.62 -7.32 -4.33
N VAL A 76 -8.50 -7.22 -5.06
CA VAL A 76 -8.49 -7.07 -6.53
C VAL A 76 -9.26 -8.18 -7.28
N GLU A 77 -9.58 -9.29 -6.63
CA GLU A 77 -10.39 -10.36 -7.22
C GLU A 77 -11.91 -10.25 -6.97
N CYS A 78 -12.36 -9.41 -6.03
CA CYS A 78 -13.81 -9.18 -5.84
C CYS A 78 -14.36 -8.25 -6.95
N PRO A 79 -15.69 -8.21 -7.18
CA PRO A 79 -16.25 -7.42 -8.28
C PRO A 79 -15.98 -5.92 -8.20
N LEU A 80 -15.89 -5.35 -6.98
CA LEU A 80 -15.51 -3.96 -6.75
C LEU A 80 -14.02 -3.73 -7.05
N GLY A 81 -13.13 -4.57 -6.50
CA GLY A 81 -11.68 -4.46 -6.73
C GLY A 81 -11.31 -4.61 -8.21
N LYS A 82 -11.97 -5.52 -8.93
CA LYS A 82 -11.84 -5.67 -10.40
C LYS A 82 -12.24 -4.43 -11.19
N ALA A 83 -13.17 -3.62 -10.68
CA ALA A 83 -13.54 -2.35 -11.31
C ALA A 83 -12.57 -1.21 -10.95
N LEU A 84 -11.99 -1.24 -9.74
CA LEU A 84 -11.02 -0.27 -9.23
C LEU A 84 -9.63 -0.41 -9.87
N VAL A 85 -9.14 -1.63 -10.15
CA VAL A 85 -7.80 -1.82 -10.72
C VAL A 85 -7.60 -1.01 -12.01
N ALA A 86 -6.53 -0.20 -12.03
CA ALA A 86 -6.20 0.71 -13.11
C ALA A 86 -7.36 1.67 -13.50
N ALA A 87 -8.21 2.04 -12.54
CA ALA A 87 -9.08 3.21 -12.64
C ALA A 87 -8.30 4.46 -12.19
N HIS A 88 -8.56 5.60 -12.83
CA HIS A 88 -7.98 6.89 -12.43
C HIS A 88 -8.99 7.78 -11.70
N ILE A 89 -8.50 8.76 -10.93
CA ILE A 89 -9.32 9.82 -10.31
C ILE A 89 -10.22 10.49 -11.37
N GLY A 90 -11.51 10.63 -11.06
CA GLY A 90 -12.55 11.12 -11.96
C GLY A 90 -13.19 10.07 -12.87
N GLU A 91 -12.68 8.83 -12.91
CA GLU A 91 -13.24 7.78 -13.75
C GLU A 91 -14.42 7.06 -13.07
N THR A 92 -15.54 6.93 -13.80
CA THR A 92 -16.70 6.13 -13.37
C THR A 92 -16.66 4.72 -13.97
N ARG A 93 -16.54 3.71 -13.11
CA ARG A 93 -16.56 2.27 -13.46
C ARG A 93 -17.89 1.63 -13.02
N ARG A 94 -18.26 0.51 -13.66
CA ARG A 94 -19.46 -0.28 -13.32
C ARG A 94 -19.10 -1.72 -13.02
N TYR A 95 -19.75 -2.31 -12.03
CA TYR A 95 -19.61 -3.71 -11.64
C TYR A 95 -20.96 -4.34 -11.29
N VAL A 96 -20.96 -5.65 -11.05
CA VAL A 96 -22.13 -6.40 -10.59
C VAL A 96 -21.78 -7.01 -9.24
N THR A 97 -22.65 -6.86 -8.24
CA THR A 97 -22.46 -7.46 -6.91
C THR A 97 -22.65 -8.98 -6.95
N GLU A 98 -22.20 -9.68 -5.90
CA GLU A 98 -22.51 -11.11 -5.69
C GLU A 98 -24.03 -11.40 -5.67
N SER A 99 -24.85 -10.39 -5.34
CA SER A 99 -26.31 -10.44 -5.41
C SER A 99 -26.90 -10.11 -6.79
N GLY A 100 -26.07 -10.04 -7.85
CA GLY A 100 -26.50 -9.78 -9.23
C GLY A 100 -26.90 -8.33 -9.53
N ARG A 101 -26.74 -7.40 -8.58
CA ARG A 101 -27.15 -5.99 -8.74
C ARG A 101 -26.03 -5.21 -9.42
N SER A 102 -26.35 -4.51 -10.51
CA SER A 102 -25.42 -3.56 -11.12
C SER A 102 -25.23 -2.34 -10.21
N MET A 103 -23.99 -1.89 -10.05
CA MET A 103 -23.61 -0.67 -9.33
C MET A 103 -22.56 0.11 -10.13
N ALA A 104 -22.49 1.43 -9.91
CA ALA A 104 -21.42 2.28 -10.41
C ALA A 104 -20.62 2.86 -9.24
N ILE A 105 -19.34 3.14 -9.49
CA ILE A 105 -18.43 3.87 -8.61
C ILE A 105 -17.68 4.92 -9.42
N THR A 106 -17.44 6.10 -8.83
CA THR A 106 -16.51 7.09 -9.37
C THR A 106 -15.35 7.26 -8.41
N VAL A 107 -14.11 7.15 -8.90
CA VAL A 107 -12.91 7.35 -8.08
C VAL A 107 -12.75 8.85 -7.76
N LEU A 108 -12.70 9.19 -6.47
CA LEU A 108 -12.58 10.57 -5.98
C LEU A 108 -11.14 10.90 -5.55
N ALA A 109 -10.45 9.95 -4.94
CA ALA A 109 -9.05 10.09 -4.51
C ALA A 109 -8.34 8.72 -4.54
N VAL A 110 -7.03 8.76 -4.70
CA VAL A 110 -6.13 7.61 -4.60
C VAL A 110 -4.93 8.04 -3.75
N ASP A 111 -4.76 7.39 -2.60
CA ASP A 111 -3.83 7.78 -1.54
C ASP A 111 -2.87 6.65 -1.19
N ARG A 112 -1.65 7.01 -0.76
CA ARG A 112 -0.64 6.05 -0.25
C ARG A 112 -0.96 5.54 1.16
N VAL A 113 -1.70 6.32 1.94
CA VAL A 113 -1.99 6.09 3.37
C VAL A 113 -3.49 6.25 3.61
N ASN A 114 -3.99 5.75 4.74
CA ASN A 114 -5.43 5.82 5.03
C ASN A 114 -5.87 7.28 5.31
N PRO A 115 -6.70 7.91 4.45
CA PRO A 115 -7.16 9.27 4.70
C PRO A 115 -8.04 9.37 5.96
N LYS A 116 -8.78 8.29 6.32
CA LYS A 116 -9.59 8.20 7.55
C LYS A 116 -8.72 8.35 8.82
N GLU A 117 -7.46 7.91 8.78
CA GLU A 117 -6.50 8.07 9.89
C GLU A 117 -5.74 9.41 9.84
N THR A 118 -5.58 9.99 8.65
CA THR A 118 -4.80 11.23 8.47
C THR A 118 -5.61 12.48 8.82
N ALA A 119 -6.93 12.45 8.62
CA ALA A 119 -7.85 13.55 8.96
C ALA A 119 -8.07 13.78 10.47
N GLY A 120 -7.50 12.94 11.34
CA GLY A 120 -7.62 13.01 12.80
C GLY A 120 -6.42 13.65 13.53
N ARG A 121 -5.67 14.55 12.88
CA ARG A 121 -4.48 15.23 13.42
C ARG A 121 -4.53 16.74 13.28
#